data_AF-A0A0A9DD31-F1
#
_entry.id   AF-A0A0A9DD31-F1
#
_cell.length_a   1.000
_cell.length_b   1.000
_cell.length_c   1.000
_cell.angle_alpha   90.00
_cell.angle_beta   90.00
_cell.angle_gamma   90.00
#
_symmetry.space_group_name_H-M   'P 1'
#
loop_
_entity.id
_entity.type
_entity.pdbx_description
1 polymer ?
#
loop_
_entity_poly.entity_id
_entity_poly.type
_entity_poly.pdbx_seq_one_letter_code
_entity_poly.pdbx_strand_id
1 'polypeptide(L)'
;MADEVQQLTRAFSGLGGLGVDEPTMVSALARWRKQPEKRSGFRKSFPGFFKSHGDIDKCEEEYMLHLAAEFARFKNLMVLWAMHPWERDARLAHHVLHQAHPAAIVVEVACTRSAEELLGARRAYQALFHHSLEEDVAYRTRDKPYCNVSTSDLITLLCCLLWQQRSS
;
A
#
# COMPACT_ATOMS: atom_id res chain seq x y z
N MET A 1 13.55 34.54 -13.66
CA MET A 1 12.52 34.12 -12.67
C MET A 1 11.68 32.98 -13.22
N ALA A 2 10.95 33.16 -14.32
CA ALA A 2 10.08 32.12 -14.89
C ALA A 2 10.82 30.84 -15.30
N ASP A 3 11.98 30.95 -15.95
CA ASP A 3 12.73 29.81 -16.48
C ASP A 3 13.30 28.87 -15.38
N GLU A 4 13.84 29.44 -14.29
CA GLU A 4 14.36 28.64 -13.16
C GLU A 4 13.24 27.98 -12.34
N VAL A 5 12.09 28.65 -12.18
CA VAL A 5 10.92 28.04 -11.54
C VAL A 5 10.41 26.88 -12.39
N GLN A 6 10.39 27.06 -13.72
CA GLN A 6 9.99 26.01 -14.66
C GLN A 6 10.96 24.80 -14.63
N GLN A 7 12.27 25.03 -14.46
CA GLN A 7 13.24 23.94 -14.26
C GLN A 7 12.96 23.15 -12.97
N LEU A 8 12.66 23.83 -11.85
CA LEU A 8 12.25 23.17 -10.61
C LEU A 8 10.95 22.39 -10.79
N THR A 9 9.94 22.97 -11.43
CA THR A 9 8.67 22.29 -11.74
C THR A 9 8.89 21.05 -12.62
N ARG A 10 9.83 21.09 -13.57
CA ARG A 10 10.21 19.92 -14.37
C ARG A 10 10.92 18.87 -13.53
N ALA A 11 11.80 19.25 -12.61
CA ALA A 11 12.44 18.31 -11.69
C ALA A 11 11.41 17.58 -10.82
N PHE A 12 10.33 18.26 -10.39
CA PHE A 12 9.17 17.63 -9.72
C PHE A 12 8.37 16.67 -10.61
N SER A 13 8.55 16.74 -11.93
CA SER A 13 7.89 15.84 -12.88
C SER A 13 8.76 14.62 -13.23
N GLY A 14 10.02 14.56 -12.79
CA GLY A 14 10.89 13.40 -13.01
C GLY A 14 11.03 12.96 -14.47
N LEU A 15 11.24 11.65 -14.69
CA LEU A 15 11.58 11.05 -15.98
C LEU A 15 10.31 10.86 -16.83
N GLY A 16 9.80 11.96 -17.39
CA GLY A 16 8.62 11.96 -18.26
C GLY A 16 7.26 12.12 -17.55
N GLY A 17 7.23 12.78 -16.39
CA GLY A 17 6.00 12.99 -15.60
C GLY A 17 5.87 12.06 -14.37
N LEU A 18 6.85 11.20 -14.13
CA LEU A 18 6.90 10.25 -13.02
C LEU A 18 8.15 10.47 -12.17
N GLY A 19 7.95 10.68 -10.86
CA GLY A 19 9.01 10.77 -9.87
C GLY A 19 9.65 12.16 -9.76
N VAL A 20 10.81 12.22 -9.12
CA VAL A 20 11.54 13.48 -8.86
C VAL A 20 12.97 13.32 -9.35
N ASP A 21 13.47 14.29 -10.12
CA ASP A 21 14.89 14.42 -10.44
C ASP A 21 15.62 15.05 -9.24
N GLU A 22 15.99 14.20 -8.27
CA GLU A 22 16.61 14.62 -7.01
C GLU A 22 17.89 15.43 -7.22
N PRO A 23 18.84 15.04 -8.10
CA PRO A 23 20.05 15.83 -8.37
C PRO A 23 19.75 17.24 -8.87
N THR A 24 18.84 17.37 -9.84
CA THR A 24 18.46 18.68 -10.38
C THR A 24 17.75 19.53 -9.32
N MET A 25 16.87 18.93 -8.53
CA MET A 25 16.17 19.60 -7.43
C MET A 25 17.15 20.11 -6.36
N VAL A 26 18.04 19.25 -5.87
CA VAL A 26 19.04 19.62 -4.86
C VAL A 26 19.96 20.72 -5.39
N SER A 27 20.41 20.60 -6.64
CA SER A 27 21.28 21.61 -7.27
C SER A 27 20.58 22.96 -7.42
N ALA A 28 19.29 22.97 -7.80
CA ALA A 28 18.51 24.19 -7.90
C ALA A 28 18.32 24.87 -6.53
N LEU A 29 17.91 24.10 -5.51
CA LEU A 29 17.73 24.60 -4.15
C LEU A 29 19.06 25.09 -3.53
N ALA A 30 20.17 24.42 -3.81
CA ALA A 30 21.51 24.84 -3.38
C ALA A 30 21.90 26.19 -3.97
N ARG A 31 21.64 26.43 -5.26
CA ARG A 31 21.86 27.75 -5.90
C ARG A 31 21.02 28.84 -5.25
N TRP A 32 19.81 28.51 -4.79
CA TRP A 32 18.88 29.45 -4.16
C TRP A 32 19.20 29.75 -2.68
N ARG A 33 20.25 29.15 -2.10
CA ARG A 33 20.63 29.32 -0.68
C ARG A 33 20.76 30.78 -0.26
N LYS A 34 21.35 31.62 -1.13
CA LYS A 34 21.54 33.07 -0.91
C LYS A 34 20.41 33.94 -1.49
N GLN A 35 19.31 33.34 -1.96
CA GLN A 35 18.21 33.99 -2.68
C GLN A 35 16.85 33.65 -2.02
N PRO A 36 16.55 34.22 -0.82
CA PRO A 36 15.33 33.91 -0.07
C PRO A 36 14.03 34.28 -0.80
N GLU A 37 14.06 35.31 -1.64
CA GLU A 37 12.94 35.75 -2.48
C GLU A 37 12.49 34.69 -3.48
N LYS A 38 13.43 33.93 -4.08
CA LYS A 38 13.08 32.80 -4.96
C LYS A 38 12.39 31.68 -4.18
N ARG A 39 12.87 31.38 -2.97
CA ARG A 39 12.26 30.37 -2.08
C ARG A 39 10.88 30.81 -1.58
N SER A 40 10.67 32.10 -1.30
CA SER A 40 9.35 32.63 -0.96
C SER A 40 8.40 32.57 -2.15
N GLY A 41 8.84 32.98 -3.35
CA GLY A 41 8.05 32.88 -4.58
C GLY A 41 7.62 31.44 -4.89
N PHE A 42 8.54 30.49 -4.73
CA PHE A 42 8.23 29.06 -4.88
C PHE A 42 7.22 28.55 -3.85
N ARG A 43 7.32 28.94 -2.58
CA ARG A 43 6.30 28.55 -1.58
C ARG A 43 4.91 29.10 -1.93
N LYS A 44 4.85 30.35 -2.40
CA LYS A 44 3.60 30.99 -2.84
C LYS A 44 2.97 30.33 -4.07
N SER A 45 3.75 29.65 -4.93
CA SER A 45 3.18 28.89 -6.05
C SER A 45 2.51 27.57 -5.64
N PHE A 46 2.64 27.15 -4.37
CA PHE A 46 1.99 25.95 -3.83
C PHE A 46 1.13 26.27 -2.58
N PRO A 47 0.02 27.02 -2.74
CA PRO A 47 -0.80 27.50 -1.61
C PRO A 47 -1.48 26.39 -0.79
N GLY A 48 -1.54 25.15 -1.30
CA GLY A 48 -2.01 23.98 -0.55
C GLY A 48 -0.93 23.31 0.32
N PHE A 49 0.35 23.48 -0.01
CA PHE A 49 1.48 22.90 0.72
C PHE A 49 2.04 23.86 1.78
N PHE A 50 2.05 25.15 1.48
CA PHE A 50 2.58 26.17 2.37
C PHE A 50 1.49 27.18 2.74
N LYS A 51 1.23 27.34 4.04
CA LYS A 51 0.34 28.39 4.56
C LYS A 51 1.12 29.48 5.28
N SER A 52 0.71 30.71 5.06
CA SER A 52 1.29 31.88 5.74
C SER A 52 0.87 31.87 7.21
N HIS A 53 1.84 31.91 8.12
CA HIS A 53 1.59 31.95 9.56
C HIS A 53 2.33 33.17 10.16
N GLY A 54 1.72 34.34 10.06
CA GLY A 54 2.39 35.61 10.32
C GLY A 54 3.49 35.86 9.27
N ASP A 55 4.70 36.14 9.72
CA ASP A 55 5.86 36.46 8.85
C ASP A 55 6.53 35.23 8.22
N ILE A 56 6.06 34.01 8.52
CA ILE A 56 6.68 32.76 8.07
C ILE A 56 5.65 31.88 7.36
N ASP A 57 5.94 31.49 6.11
CA ASP A 57 5.19 30.41 5.46
C ASP A 57 5.63 29.06 6.05
N LYS A 58 4.69 28.34 6.67
CA LYS A 58 4.86 26.99 7.23
C LYS A 58 4.39 25.94 6.23
N CYS A 59 5.07 24.79 6.23
CA CYS A 59 4.59 23.60 5.53
C CYS A 59 3.45 22.97 6.33
N GLU A 60 2.39 22.56 5.64
CA GLU A 60 1.25 21.88 6.27
C GLU A 60 1.59 20.43 6.58
N GLU A 61 1.90 20.15 7.85
CA GLU A 61 2.33 18.83 8.31
C GLU A 61 1.27 17.75 8.09
N GLU A 62 0.00 18.05 8.37
CA GLU A 62 -1.11 17.13 8.13
C GLU A 62 -1.22 16.74 6.65
N TYR A 63 -1.02 17.71 5.75
CA TYR A 63 -1.01 17.47 4.32
C TYR A 63 0.19 16.60 3.90
N MET A 64 1.37 16.82 4.48
CA MET A 64 2.55 15.98 4.23
C MET A 64 2.34 14.54 4.70
N LEU A 65 1.72 14.34 5.86
CA LEU A 65 1.36 13.01 6.37
C LEU A 65 0.33 12.33 5.46
N HIS A 66 -0.70 13.06 5.02
CA HIS A 66 -1.68 12.55 4.08
C HIS A 66 -1.03 12.13 2.76
N LEU A 67 -0.16 12.97 2.20
CA LEU A 67 0.55 12.67 0.96
C LEU A 67 1.46 11.44 1.09
N ALA A 68 2.18 11.31 2.21
CA ALA A 68 2.99 10.13 2.49
C ALA A 68 2.13 8.86 2.57
N ALA A 69 0.95 8.94 3.19
CA ALA A 69 0.01 7.84 3.26
C ALA A 69 -0.53 7.45 1.87
N GLU A 70 -0.88 8.43 1.03
CA GLU A 70 -1.37 8.19 -0.33
C GLU A 70 -0.30 7.54 -1.22
N PHE A 71 0.95 8.00 -1.14
CA PHE A 71 2.07 7.37 -1.86
C PHE A 71 2.33 5.95 -1.37
N ALA A 72 2.26 5.70 -0.06
CA ALA A 72 2.39 4.36 0.49
C ALA A 72 1.25 3.45 0.01
N ARG A 73 0.00 3.94 0.00
CA ARG A 73 -1.16 3.22 -0.52
C ARG A 73 -0.97 2.85 -1.99
N PHE A 74 -0.59 3.81 -2.83
CA PHE A 74 -0.37 3.59 -4.26
C PHE A 74 0.77 2.60 -4.52
N LYS A 75 1.91 2.77 -3.85
CA LYS A 75 3.05 1.84 -3.92
C LYS A 75 2.62 0.42 -3.57
N ASN A 76 1.90 0.24 -2.46
CA ASN A 76 1.44 -1.07 -2.01
C ASN A 76 0.47 -1.70 -3.01
N LEU A 77 -0.45 -0.90 -3.57
CA LEU A 77 -1.35 -1.35 -4.63
C LEU A 77 -0.57 -1.84 -5.85
N MET A 78 0.36 -1.04 -6.37
CA MET A 78 1.16 -1.41 -7.55
C MET A 78 2.00 -2.66 -7.33
N VAL A 79 2.61 -2.80 -6.15
CA VAL A 79 3.36 -4.00 -5.78
C VAL A 79 2.47 -5.24 -5.74
N LEU A 80 1.29 -5.15 -5.11
CA LEU A 80 0.32 -6.25 -5.07
C LEU A 80 -0.19 -6.63 -6.46
N TRP A 81 -0.39 -5.65 -7.35
CA TRP A 81 -0.81 -5.88 -8.73
C TRP A 81 0.27 -6.54 -9.59
N ALA A 82 1.55 -6.27 -9.32
CA ALA A 82 2.67 -6.86 -10.05
C ALA A 82 3.04 -8.27 -9.58
N MET A 83 2.57 -8.71 -8.40
CA MET A 83 2.83 -10.04 -7.86
C MET A 83 2.08 -11.13 -8.65
N HIS A 84 2.63 -12.34 -8.62
CA HIS A 84 1.90 -13.52 -9.09
C HIS A 84 0.58 -13.66 -8.28
N PRO A 85 -0.58 -13.96 -8.90
CA PRO A 85 -1.86 -14.03 -8.19
C PRO A 85 -1.84 -14.94 -6.97
N TRP A 86 -1.18 -16.10 -7.08
CA TRP A 86 -0.99 -17.03 -5.96
C TRP A 86 -0.16 -16.45 -4.80
N GLU A 87 0.91 -15.71 -5.10
CA GLU A 87 1.71 -15.03 -4.07
C GLU A 87 0.89 -13.93 -3.39
N ARG A 88 0.15 -13.14 -4.18
CA ARG A 88 -0.70 -12.08 -3.66
C ARG A 88 -1.72 -12.63 -2.66
N ASP A 89 -2.45 -13.67 -3.05
CA ASP A 89 -3.49 -14.27 -2.21
C ASP A 89 -2.88 -14.94 -0.97
N ALA A 90 -1.70 -15.56 -1.08
CA ALA A 90 -0.96 -16.11 0.06
C ALA A 90 -0.54 -15.02 1.07
N ARG A 91 0.04 -13.91 0.60
CA ARG A 91 0.44 -12.78 1.45
C ARG A 91 -0.77 -12.13 2.11
N LEU A 92 -1.87 -11.98 1.38
CA LEU A 92 -3.12 -11.44 1.91
C LEU A 92 -3.65 -12.31 3.05
N ALA A 93 -3.70 -13.63 2.85
CA ALA A 93 -4.12 -14.57 3.88
C ALA A 93 -3.22 -14.50 5.11
N HIS A 94 -1.89 -14.49 4.93
CA HIS A 94 -0.94 -14.42 6.04
C HIS A 94 -1.13 -13.12 6.83
N HIS A 95 -1.30 -12.00 6.13
CA HIS A 95 -1.52 -10.69 6.72
C HIS A 95 -2.81 -10.63 7.54
N VAL A 96 -3.91 -11.16 7.01
CA VAL A 96 -5.22 -11.20 7.72
C VAL A 96 -5.18 -12.12 8.92
N LEU A 97 -4.53 -13.27 8.80
CA LEU A 97 -4.39 -14.21 9.90
C LEU A 97 -3.53 -13.61 11.01
N HIS A 98 -2.41 -12.96 10.67
CA HIS A 98 -1.42 -12.54 11.67
C HIS A 98 -1.64 -11.15 12.25
N GLN A 99 -2.33 -10.26 11.55
CA GLN A 99 -2.58 -8.88 11.96
C GLN A 99 -4.07 -8.65 12.26
N ALA A 100 -4.42 -7.50 12.85
CA ALA A 100 -5.80 -7.13 13.15
C ALA A 100 -6.53 -6.63 11.89
N HIS A 101 -6.81 -7.55 10.94
CA HIS A 101 -7.61 -7.26 9.75
C HIS A 101 -8.91 -8.08 9.72
N PRO A 102 -9.96 -7.60 9.02
CA PRO A 102 -11.21 -8.34 8.90
C PRO A 102 -11.01 -9.69 8.21
N ALA A 103 -11.45 -10.77 8.85
CA ALA A 103 -11.40 -12.11 8.26
C ALA A 103 -12.34 -12.28 7.04
N ALA A 104 -13.27 -11.35 6.82
CA ALA A 104 -14.07 -11.25 5.58
C ALA A 104 -13.20 -11.24 4.31
N ILE A 105 -11.97 -10.71 4.38
CA ILE A 105 -11.04 -10.68 3.24
C ILE A 105 -10.64 -12.10 2.80
N VAL A 106 -10.40 -13.02 3.75
CA VAL A 106 -10.05 -14.41 3.44
C VAL A 106 -11.26 -15.17 2.91
N VAL A 107 -12.45 -14.88 3.45
CA VAL A 107 -13.73 -15.41 2.93
C VAL A 107 -13.91 -14.98 1.46
N GLU A 108 -13.73 -13.69 1.17
CA GLU A 108 -13.86 -13.16 -0.18
C GLU A 108 -12.90 -13.83 -1.16
N VAL A 109 -11.62 -13.99 -0.81
CA VAL A 109 -10.65 -14.69 -1.67
C VAL A 109 -11.07 -16.13 -1.92
N ALA A 110 -11.50 -16.87 -0.90
CA ALA A 110 -11.93 -18.25 -1.09
C ALA A 110 -13.21 -18.38 -1.93
N CYS A 111 -14.15 -17.44 -1.80
CA CYS A 111 -15.40 -17.47 -2.55
C CYS A 111 -15.25 -16.98 -4.00
N THR A 112 -14.21 -16.22 -4.32
CA THR A 112 -14.00 -15.62 -5.65
C THR A 112 -12.93 -16.32 -6.49
N ARG A 113 -12.16 -17.24 -5.91
CA ARG A 113 -11.11 -18.00 -6.61
C ARG A 113 -11.57 -19.40 -6.95
N SER A 114 -11.07 -19.90 -8.08
CA SER A 114 -11.23 -21.29 -8.49
C SER A 114 -10.41 -22.25 -7.62
N ALA A 115 -10.72 -23.54 -7.70
CA ALA A 115 -9.97 -24.63 -7.04
C ALA A 115 -8.46 -24.54 -7.29
N GLU A 116 -8.09 -24.33 -8.55
CA GLU A 116 -6.69 -24.30 -8.98
C GLU A 116 -5.95 -23.08 -8.45
N GLU A 117 -6.62 -21.92 -8.45
CA GLU A 117 -6.06 -20.69 -7.89
C GLU A 117 -5.84 -20.82 -6.38
N LEU A 118 -6.78 -21.42 -5.65
CA LEU A 118 -6.64 -21.67 -4.22
C LEU A 118 -5.52 -22.69 -3.92
N LEU A 119 -5.41 -23.74 -4.73
CA LEU A 119 -4.30 -24.69 -4.62
C LEU A 119 -2.94 -24.01 -4.87
N GLY A 120 -2.87 -23.13 -5.87
CA GLY A 120 -1.70 -22.33 -6.16
C GLY A 120 -1.34 -21.39 -5.01
N ALA A 121 -2.32 -20.68 -4.45
CA ALA A 121 -2.13 -19.80 -3.30
C ALA A 121 -1.63 -20.57 -2.07
N ARG A 122 -2.16 -21.78 -1.81
CA ARG A 122 -1.68 -22.64 -0.73
C ARG A 122 -0.21 -23.04 -0.91
N ARG A 123 0.18 -23.44 -2.12
CA ARG A 123 1.58 -23.78 -2.43
C ARG A 123 2.50 -22.57 -2.24
N ALA A 124 2.06 -21.40 -2.70
CA ALA A 124 2.80 -20.14 -2.51
C ALA A 124 2.91 -19.78 -1.01
N TYR A 125 1.85 -19.97 -0.24
CA TYR A 125 1.84 -19.74 1.21
C TYR A 125 2.88 -20.60 1.93
N GLN A 126 2.88 -21.91 1.64
CA GLN A 126 3.83 -22.85 2.22
C GLN A 126 5.27 -22.50 1.81
N ALA A 127 5.49 -22.09 0.56
CA ALA A 127 6.81 -21.69 0.08
C ALA A 127 7.31 -20.38 0.70
N LEU A 128 6.43 -19.40 0.93
CA LEU A 128 6.78 -18.07 1.45
C LEU A 128 6.93 -18.04 2.97
N PHE A 129 6.11 -18.81 3.69
CA PHE A 129 6.00 -18.71 5.15
C PHE A 129 6.41 -19.98 5.88
N HIS A 130 6.60 -21.11 5.19
CA HIS A 130 6.92 -22.40 5.82
C HIS A 130 5.84 -22.90 6.81
N HIS A 131 4.60 -22.43 6.64
CA HIS A 131 3.42 -22.81 7.41
C HIS A 131 2.32 -23.37 6.49
N SER A 132 1.41 -24.17 7.04
CA SER A 132 0.17 -24.54 6.35
C SER A 132 -0.86 -23.42 6.53
N LEU A 133 -1.44 -22.98 5.41
CA LEU A 133 -2.52 -21.99 5.43
C LEU A 133 -3.72 -22.50 6.25
N GLU A 134 -4.04 -23.78 6.12
CA GLU A 134 -5.15 -24.42 6.83
C GLU A 134 -4.94 -24.45 8.34
N GLU A 135 -3.72 -24.77 8.78
CA GLU A 135 -3.36 -24.77 10.20
C GLU A 135 -3.46 -23.37 10.79
N ASP A 136 -2.97 -22.35 10.08
CA ASP A 136 -3.04 -20.96 10.53
C ASP A 136 -4.50 -20.44 10.62
N VAL A 137 -5.36 -20.81 9.66
CA VAL A 137 -6.80 -20.51 9.70
C VAL A 137 -7.47 -21.20 10.89
N ALA A 138 -7.17 -22.48 11.13
CA ALA A 138 -7.73 -23.26 12.23
C ALA A 138 -7.27 -22.74 13.60
N TYR A 139 -6.03 -22.25 13.70
CA TYR A 139 -5.51 -21.64 14.91
C TYR A 139 -6.20 -20.31 15.21
N ARG A 140 -6.30 -19.42 14.21
CA ARG A 140 -6.89 -18.08 14.39
C ARG A 140 -8.37 -18.10 14.74
N THR A 141 -9.12 -19.09 14.26
CA THR A 141 -10.52 -19.32 14.64
C THR A 141 -10.70 -19.75 16.09
N ARG A 142 -9.69 -20.39 16.69
CA ARG A 142 -9.75 -20.88 18.08
C ARG A 142 -9.34 -19.81 19.10
N ASP A 143 -8.34 -18.99 18.77
CA ASP A 143 -7.72 -18.05 19.72
C ASP A 143 -8.47 -16.71 19.89
N LYS A 144 -9.37 -16.34 18.97
CA LYS A 144 -10.12 -15.07 19.02
C LYS A 144 -11.60 -15.22 18.64
N PRO A 145 -12.50 -15.53 19.59
CA PRO A 145 -13.93 -15.71 19.32
C PRO A 145 -14.70 -14.40 19.02
N TYR A 146 -14.05 -13.23 19.11
CA TYR A 146 -14.69 -11.91 18.88
C TYR A 146 -14.31 -11.25 17.55
N CYS A 147 -13.62 -11.95 16.65
CA CYS A 147 -13.63 -11.55 15.25
C CYS A 147 -15.04 -11.88 14.73
N ASN A 148 -15.80 -10.87 14.30
CA ASN A 148 -17.21 -10.91 13.88
C ASN A 148 -17.54 -11.84 12.69
N VAL A 149 -16.70 -12.84 12.42
CA VAL A 149 -17.01 -13.92 11.51
C VAL A 149 -17.79 -14.95 12.30
N SER A 150 -19.08 -15.05 12.01
CA SER A 150 -19.90 -16.15 12.49
C SER A 150 -19.15 -17.45 12.21
N THR A 151 -19.10 -18.36 13.18
CA THR A 151 -18.55 -19.71 13.01
C THR A 151 -19.09 -20.38 11.74
N SER A 152 -20.28 -19.99 11.24
CA SER A 152 -20.84 -20.43 9.96
C SER A 152 -20.00 -20.08 8.72
N ASP A 153 -19.36 -18.91 8.66
CA ASP A 153 -18.69 -18.46 7.43
C ASP A 153 -17.32 -19.13 7.28
N LEU A 154 -16.66 -19.39 8.42
CA LEU A 154 -15.40 -20.15 8.46
C LEU A 154 -15.62 -21.66 8.33
N ILE A 155 -16.76 -22.19 8.82
CA ILE A 155 -17.19 -23.57 8.53
C ILE A 155 -17.53 -23.72 7.04
N THR A 156 -18.13 -22.70 6.41
CA THR A 156 -18.38 -22.70 4.95
C THR A 156 -17.07 -22.62 4.16
N LEU A 157 -16.07 -21.85 4.62
CA LEU A 157 -14.70 -21.85 4.09
C LEU A 157 -14.01 -23.21 4.23
N LEU A 158 -14.09 -23.84 5.39
CA LEU A 158 -13.61 -25.22 5.61
C LEU A 158 -14.36 -26.20 4.71
N CYS A 159 -15.66 -26.04 4.52
CA CYS A 159 -16.42 -26.82 3.56
C CYS A 159 -15.98 -26.55 2.13
N CYS A 160 -15.78 -25.31 1.67
CA CYS A 160 -15.24 -25.02 0.34
C CYS A 160 -13.85 -25.63 0.15
N LEU A 161 -12.93 -25.45 1.10
CA LEU A 161 -11.58 -26.01 1.06
C LEU A 161 -11.57 -27.54 1.12
N LEU A 162 -12.46 -28.18 1.88
CA LEU A 162 -12.56 -29.64 2.02
C LEU A 162 -13.37 -30.31 0.90
N TRP A 163 -14.40 -29.65 0.34
CA TRP A 163 -15.25 -30.21 -0.73
C TRP A 163 -14.58 -30.08 -2.11
N GLN A 164 -13.75 -29.07 -2.30
CA GLN A 164 -12.94 -28.89 -3.51
C GLN A 164 -11.75 -29.86 -3.56
N GLN A 165 -11.42 -30.51 -2.43
CA GLN A 165 -10.41 -31.56 -2.33
C GLN A 165 -10.96 -32.97 -2.61
N ARG A 166 -12.29 -33.13 -2.76
CA ARG A 166 -12.97 -34.42 -2.95
C ARG A 166 -13.55 -34.63 -4.35
N SER A 167 -13.43 -33.63 -5.23
CA SER A 167 -14.02 -33.62 -6.59
C SER A 167 -12.97 -33.60 -7.71
N SER A 168 -11.70 -33.87 -7.40
CA SER A 168 -10.62 -34.16 -8.36
C SER A 168 -10.07 -35.56 -8.14
#